data_AF-A0A2U1LM95-F1
#
_entry.id   AF-A0A2U1LM95-F1
#
_cell.length_a   1.000
_cell.length_b   1.000
_cell.length_c   1.000
_cell.angle_alpha   90.00
_cell.angle_beta   90.00
_cell.angle_gamma   90.00
#
_symmetry.space_group_name_H-M   'P 1'
#
loop_
_entity.id
_entity.type
_entity.pdbx_description
1 polymer ?
#
loop_
_entity_poly.entity_id
_entity_poly.type
_entity_poly.pdbx_seq_one_letter_code
_entity_poly.pdbx_strand_id
1 'polypeptide(L)'
;MQHFKDFEAAYEEFRVAIPSRLNGAQNYAKISERKNQDQNYIEKGLCNRVSEAYKCHEYVYWFLLNGLIGFLLIGFFLYLTYFDPYSFEEDQIYKIPLKTKEYGIQFYVKSGFDHKYPVGSSQRAELENNVITEYIEIERHECSLDLWWHSQDPTLTTPDCDKLKRMGIPLEG
;
A
#
# COMPACT_ATOMS: atom_id res chain seq x y z
N MET A 1 77.62 19.47 -65.81
CA MET A 1 76.31 20.14 -65.97
C MET A 1 75.10 19.19 -65.99
N GLN A 2 75.28 17.86 -65.91
CA GLN A 2 74.16 16.91 -65.91
C GLN A 2 73.48 16.78 -64.53
N HIS A 3 74.25 16.76 -63.44
CA HIS A 3 73.74 16.60 -62.07
C HIS A 3 72.76 17.68 -61.58
N PHE A 4 72.81 18.89 -62.14
CA PHE A 4 71.87 19.95 -61.76
C PHE A 4 70.48 19.72 -62.34
N LYS A 5 70.40 19.13 -63.54
CA LYS A 5 69.12 18.82 -64.20
C LYS A 5 68.37 17.70 -63.47
N ASP A 6 69.10 16.74 -62.92
CA ASP A 6 68.53 15.62 -62.18
C ASP A 6 67.94 16.09 -60.83
N PHE A 7 68.56 17.10 -60.20
CA PHE A 7 68.04 17.69 -58.96
C PHE A 7 66.78 18.53 -59.22
N GLU A 8 66.75 19.29 -60.31
CA GLU A 8 65.59 20.12 -60.69
C GLU A 8 64.37 19.25 -61.05
N ALA A 9 64.60 18.10 -61.70
CA ALA A 9 63.56 17.10 -61.96
C ALA A 9 63.00 16.49 -60.66
N ALA A 10 63.87 16.12 -59.71
CA ALA A 10 63.44 15.57 -58.43
C ALA A 10 62.71 16.60 -57.56
N TYR A 11 63.12 17.87 -57.61
CA TYR A 11 62.47 18.96 -56.86
C TYR A 11 61.05 19.24 -57.38
N GLU A 12 60.84 19.26 -58.69
CA GLU A 12 59.51 19.47 -59.26
C GLU A 12 58.57 18.28 -59.01
N GLU A 13 59.09 17.04 -59.03
CA GLU A 13 58.30 15.86 -58.66
C GLU A 13 57.84 15.92 -57.19
N PHE A 14 58.72 16.37 -56.29
CA PHE A 14 58.38 16.52 -54.89
C PHE A 14 57.40 17.68 -54.65
N ARG A 15 57.58 18.81 -55.35
CA ARG A 15 56.71 19.99 -55.26
C ARG A 15 55.26 19.67 -55.65
N VAL A 16 55.06 18.81 -56.64
CA VAL A 16 53.72 18.36 -57.08
C VAL A 16 53.08 17.40 -56.07
N ALA A 17 53.87 16.65 -55.29
CA ALA A 17 53.36 15.63 -54.37
C ALA A 17 52.98 16.14 -52.96
N ILE A 18 53.42 17.34 -52.54
CA ILE A 18 53.12 17.88 -51.20
C ILE A 18 51.63 18.23 -51.01
N PRO A 19 50.95 18.92 -51.95
CA PRO A 19 49.55 19.33 -51.77
C PRO A 19 48.60 18.14 -51.61
N SER A 20 48.85 17.03 -52.32
CA SER A 20 48.01 15.84 -52.27
C SER A 20 48.08 15.12 -50.92
N ARG A 21 49.25 15.12 -50.26
CA ARG A 21 49.43 14.51 -48.93
C ARG A 21 48.78 15.34 -47.82
N LEU A 22 48.84 16.67 -47.90
CA LEU A 22 48.18 17.57 -46.94
C LEU A 22 46.66 17.44 -47.00
N ASN A 23 46.09 17.33 -48.20
CA ASN A 23 44.66 17.09 -48.40
C ASN A 23 44.22 15.73 -47.82
N GLY A 24 45.07 14.70 -47.93
CA GLY A 24 44.85 13.41 -47.28
C GLY A 24 44.74 13.53 -45.76
N ALA A 25 45.73 14.16 -45.11
CA ALA A 25 45.77 14.31 -43.65
C ALA A 25 44.56 15.09 -43.09
N GLN A 26 44.15 16.17 -43.76
CA GLN A 26 42.96 16.95 -43.38
C GLN A 26 41.67 16.12 -43.48
N ASN A 27 41.57 15.28 -44.51
CA ASN A 27 40.42 14.39 -44.65
C ASN A 27 40.37 13.33 -43.54
N TYR A 28 41.50 12.77 -43.11
CA TYR A 28 41.54 11.82 -42.00
C TYR A 28 41.11 12.45 -40.66
N ALA A 29 41.59 13.66 -40.35
CA ALA A 29 41.18 14.39 -39.15
C ALA A 29 39.66 14.65 -39.14
N LYS A 30 39.10 15.08 -40.27
CA LYS A 30 37.65 15.32 -40.41
C LYS A 30 36.81 14.03 -40.34
N ILE A 31 37.38 12.88 -40.66
CA ILE A 31 36.72 11.57 -40.51
C ILE A 31 36.76 11.10 -39.06
N SER A 32 37.86 11.33 -38.32
CA SER A 32 37.93 10.94 -36.90
C SER A 32 37.00 11.78 -36.03
N GLU A 33 36.91 13.08 -36.28
CA GLU A 33 35.98 13.98 -35.56
C GLU A 33 34.52 13.58 -35.75
N ARG A 34 34.12 13.22 -36.98
CA ARG A 34 32.75 12.74 -37.25
C ARG A 34 32.44 11.45 -36.50
N LYS A 35 33.38 10.49 -36.44
CA LYS A 35 33.18 9.25 -35.68
C LYS A 35 33.04 9.49 -34.17
N ASN A 36 33.84 10.38 -33.60
CA ASN A 36 33.72 10.75 -32.18
C ASN A 36 32.40 11.48 -31.88
N GLN A 37 31.95 12.33 -32.80
CA GLN A 37 30.67 13.00 -32.68
C GLN A 37 29.51 11.99 -32.72
N ASP A 38 29.52 11.06 -33.67
CA ASP A 38 28.49 10.02 -33.79
C ASP A 38 28.43 9.11 -32.54
N GLN A 39 29.58 8.72 -31.97
CA GLN A 39 29.60 7.95 -30.72
C GLN A 39 28.95 8.72 -29.56
N ASN A 40 29.23 10.02 -29.42
CA ASN A 40 28.66 10.86 -28.36
C ASN A 40 27.14 11.01 -28.50
N TYR A 41 26.61 11.13 -29.73
CA TYR A 41 25.16 11.19 -29.98
C TYR A 41 24.46 9.86 -29.65
N ILE A 42 25.07 8.72 -30.01
CA ILE A 42 24.52 7.39 -29.71
C ILE A 42 24.49 7.15 -28.19
N GLU A 43 25.57 7.48 -27.49
CA GLU A 43 25.70 7.29 -26.04
C GLU A 43 24.65 8.12 -25.26
N LYS A 44 24.45 9.39 -25.65
CA LYS A 44 23.41 10.25 -25.06
C LYS A 44 21.98 9.75 -25.32
N GLY A 45 21.72 9.25 -26.53
CA GLY A 45 20.41 8.68 -26.88
C GLY A 45 20.09 7.37 -26.17
N LEU A 46 21.12 6.60 -25.79
CA LEU A 46 20.96 5.37 -25.01
C LEU A 46 20.67 5.70 -23.53
N CYS A 47 21.38 6.66 -22.95
CA CYS A 47 21.18 7.07 -21.56
C CYS A 47 19.80 7.68 -21.33
N ASN A 48 19.27 8.48 -22.28
CA ASN A 48 17.90 9.01 -22.18
C ASN A 48 16.82 7.91 -22.22
N ARG A 49 17.00 6.87 -23.05
CA ARG A 49 16.07 5.73 -23.10
C ARG A 49 16.14 4.84 -21.85
N VAL A 50 17.34 4.62 -21.30
CA VAL A 50 17.51 3.90 -20.02
C VAL A 50 16.96 4.74 -18.85
N SER A 51 17.10 6.07 -18.93
CA SER A 51 16.58 7.02 -17.93
C SER A 51 15.06 6.99 -17.82
N GLU A 52 14.37 6.98 -18.96
CA GLU A 52 12.90 6.87 -18.98
C GLU A 52 12.44 5.48 -18.52
N ALA A 53 13.19 4.42 -18.85
CA ALA A 53 12.88 3.07 -18.41
C ALA A 53 12.99 2.89 -16.89
N TYR A 54 13.98 3.50 -16.20
CA TYR A 54 14.08 3.39 -14.73
C TYR A 54 12.91 4.09 -14.04
N LYS A 55 12.45 5.23 -14.58
CA LYS A 55 11.27 5.93 -14.03
C LYS A 55 10.04 5.06 -14.16
N CYS A 56 9.82 4.43 -15.31
CA CYS A 56 8.74 3.48 -15.51
C CYS A 56 8.83 2.29 -14.53
N HIS A 57 10.03 1.78 -14.25
CA HIS A 57 10.22 0.68 -13.30
C HIS A 57 9.86 1.08 -11.85
N GLU A 58 10.21 2.29 -11.42
CA GLU A 58 9.88 2.80 -10.08
C GLU A 58 8.37 2.99 -9.90
N TYR A 59 7.68 3.57 -10.90
CA TYR A 59 6.22 3.71 -10.86
C TYR A 59 5.52 2.34 -10.85
N VAL A 60 5.94 1.40 -11.70
CA VAL A 60 5.34 0.05 -11.74
C VAL A 60 5.53 -0.66 -10.41
N TYR A 61 6.72 -0.60 -9.81
CA TYR A 61 6.96 -1.19 -8.50
C TYR A 61 6.12 -0.54 -7.41
N TRP A 62 6.00 0.80 -7.43
CA TRP A 62 5.17 1.53 -6.47
C TRP A 62 3.69 1.15 -6.60
N PHE A 63 3.15 1.05 -7.81
CA PHE A 63 1.77 0.60 -8.04
C PHE A 63 1.54 -0.84 -7.58
N LEU A 64 2.49 -1.75 -7.87
CA LEU A 64 2.38 -3.15 -7.44
C LEU A 64 2.46 -3.30 -5.91
N LEU A 65 3.38 -2.58 -5.26
CA LEU A 65 3.54 -2.60 -3.80
C LEU A 65 2.28 -2.07 -3.10
N ASN A 66 1.78 -0.91 -3.53
CA ASN A 66 0.55 -0.32 -2.97
C ASN A 66 -0.67 -1.19 -3.26
N GLY A 67 -0.74 -1.80 -4.45
CA GLY A 67 -1.80 -2.74 -4.81
C GLY A 67 -1.82 -3.97 -3.89
N LEU A 68 -0.65 -4.56 -3.64
CA LEU A 68 -0.52 -5.68 -2.71
C LEU A 68 -0.89 -5.29 -1.27
N ILE A 69 -0.41 -4.15 -0.79
CA ILE A 69 -0.76 -3.65 0.55
C ILE A 69 -2.27 -3.42 0.65
N GLY A 70 -2.89 -2.77 -0.34
CA GLY A 70 -4.32 -2.55 -0.38
C GLY A 70 -5.12 -3.87 -0.36
N PHE A 71 -4.69 -4.86 -1.15
CA PHE A 71 -5.32 -6.18 -1.16
C PHE A 71 -5.20 -6.89 0.20
N LEU A 72 -4.03 -6.84 0.83
CA LEU A 72 -3.82 -7.40 2.17
C LEU A 72 -4.68 -6.70 3.22
N LEU A 73 -4.80 -5.37 3.17
CA LEU A 73 -5.66 -4.60 4.07
C LEU A 73 -7.13 -4.99 3.90
N ILE A 74 -7.64 -5.06 2.67
CA ILE A 74 -9.01 -5.50 2.40
C ILE A 74 -9.24 -6.91 2.94
N GLY A 75 -8.32 -7.84 2.66
CA GLY A 75 -8.39 -9.22 3.19
C GLY A 75 -8.38 -9.26 4.71
N PHE A 76 -7.60 -8.40 5.37
CA PHE A 76 -7.55 -8.28 6.82
C PHE A 76 -8.86 -7.74 7.40
N PHE A 77 -9.48 -6.71 6.80
CA PHE A 77 -10.78 -6.21 7.24
C PHE A 77 -11.90 -7.24 7.03
N LEU A 78 -11.88 -7.97 5.92
CA LEU A 78 -12.80 -9.09 5.67
C LEU A 78 -12.57 -10.23 6.67
N TYR A 79 -11.32 -10.48 7.05
CA TYR A 79 -11.00 -11.41 8.12
C TYR A 79 -11.67 -10.93 9.42
N LEU A 80 -11.35 -9.74 9.93
CA LEU A 80 -11.92 -9.24 11.20
C LEU A 80 -13.45 -9.40 11.28
N THR A 81 -14.16 -8.93 10.24
CA THR A 81 -15.64 -9.02 10.17
C THR A 81 -16.18 -10.46 10.06
N TYR A 82 -15.40 -11.41 9.53
CA TYR A 82 -15.80 -12.81 9.46
C TYR A 82 -15.60 -13.55 10.78
N PHE A 83 -14.60 -13.16 11.58
CA PHE A 83 -14.24 -13.86 12.82
C PHE A 83 -15.21 -13.63 13.96
N ASP A 84 -16.00 -12.56 13.92
CA ASP A 84 -16.98 -12.27 14.95
C ASP A 84 -17.98 -13.44 15.08
N PRO A 85 -18.01 -14.10 16.25
CA PRO A 85 -18.85 -15.27 16.45
C PRO A 85 -20.30 -14.90 16.79
N TYR A 86 -20.57 -13.64 17.15
CA TYR A 86 -21.89 -13.11 17.49
C TYR A 86 -22.08 -11.65 17.05
N SER A 87 -23.31 -11.16 17.20
CA SER A 87 -23.73 -9.76 17.03
C SER A 87 -24.80 -9.42 18.08
N PHE A 88 -24.89 -8.16 18.53
CA PHE A 88 -25.99 -7.70 19.39
C PHE A 88 -27.26 -7.38 18.60
N GLU A 89 -27.12 -7.14 17.30
CA GLU A 89 -28.24 -6.90 16.38
C GLU A 89 -28.49 -8.13 15.50
N GLU A 90 -29.76 -8.36 15.19
CA GLU A 90 -30.17 -9.39 14.24
C GLU A 90 -29.86 -8.94 12.82
N ASP A 91 -29.24 -9.82 12.03
CA ASP A 91 -28.98 -9.57 10.62
C ASP A 91 -29.14 -10.86 9.80
N GLN A 92 -28.97 -10.78 8.48
CA GLN A 92 -29.07 -11.91 7.56
C GLN A 92 -28.14 -13.08 7.91
N ILE A 93 -27.00 -12.78 8.54
CA ILE A 93 -25.97 -13.75 8.95
C ILE A 93 -26.17 -14.21 10.40
N TYR A 94 -26.49 -13.28 11.31
CA TYR A 94 -26.68 -13.55 12.74
C TYR A 94 -28.18 -13.62 13.06
N LYS A 95 -28.76 -14.81 12.94
CA LYS A 95 -30.21 -15.04 13.06
C LYS A 95 -30.65 -15.81 14.29
N ILE A 96 -29.72 -16.54 14.92
CA ILE A 96 -30.06 -17.45 16.01
C ILE A 96 -29.94 -16.69 17.34
N PRO A 97 -31.05 -16.38 18.03
CA PRO A 97 -30.99 -15.64 19.28
C PRO A 97 -30.52 -16.54 20.41
N LEU A 98 -29.61 -16.01 21.23
CA LEU A 98 -29.10 -16.60 22.45
C LEU A 98 -29.14 -15.56 23.57
N LYS A 99 -29.06 -16.04 24.81
CA LYS A 99 -28.98 -15.19 26.00
C LYS A 99 -27.84 -15.62 26.89
N THR A 100 -27.13 -14.65 27.45
CA THR A 100 -26.12 -14.91 28.47
C THR A 100 -26.80 -15.45 29.73
N LYS A 101 -26.15 -16.35 30.45
CA LYS A 101 -26.74 -16.98 31.65
C LYS A 101 -26.84 -16.02 32.82
N GLU A 102 -25.88 -15.11 32.96
CA GLU A 102 -25.74 -14.23 34.12
C GLU A 102 -26.70 -13.04 34.07
N TYR A 103 -26.71 -12.30 32.96
CA TYR A 103 -27.49 -11.06 32.82
C TYR A 103 -28.67 -11.17 31.84
N GLY A 104 -28.83 -12.31 31.15
CA GLY A 104 -29.90 -12.50 30.17
C GLY A 104 -29.75 -11.62 28.92
N ILE A 105 -28.53 -11.13 28.65
CA ILE A 105 -28.21 -10.25 27.51
C ILE A 105 -28.44 -11.04 26.24
N GLN A 106 -29.26 -10.49 25.34
CA GLN A 106 -29.57 -11.11 24.06
C GLN A 106 -28.49 -10.81 23.03
N PHE A 107 -28.03 -11.85 22.34
CA PHE A 107 -27.10 -11.76 21.22
C PHE A 107 -27.47 -12.80 20.16
N TYR A 108 -26.99 -12.60 18.94
CA TYR A 108 -27.32 -13.40 17.78
C TYR A 108 -26.08 -14.09 17.23
N VAL A 109 -26.21 -15.34 16.80
CA VAL A 109 -25.09 -16.14 16.27
C VAL A 109 -25.38 -16.69 14.87
N LYS A 110 -24.31 -17.08 14.17
CA LYS A 110 -24.35 -17.68 12.84
C LYS A 110 -24.81 -19.14 12.90
N SER A 111 -25.31 -19.67 11.79
CA SER A 111 -25.55 -21.11 11.65
C SER A 111 -24.25 -21.91 11.88
N GLY A 112 -24.33 -23.03 12.59
CA GLY A 112 -23.16 -23.85 12.91
C GLY A 112 -22.41 -23.42 14.18
N PHE A 113 -22.89 -22.38 14.88
CA PHE A 113 -22.31 -21.92 16.13
C PHE A 113 -22.11 -23.03 17.17
N ASP A 114 -23.11 -23.88 17.39
CA ASP A 114 -23.04 -24.98 18.37
C ASP A 114 -22.00 -26.05 18.01
N HIS A 115 -21.54 -26.13 16.75
CA HIS A 115 -20.45 -27.04 16.37
C HIS A 115 -19.09 -26.49 16.79
N LYS A 116 -18.91 -25.16 16.72
CA LYS A 116 -17.66 -24.47 17.11
C LYS A 116 -17.62 -24.17 18.61
N TYR A 117 -18.77 -23.88 19.22
CA TYR A 117 -18.94 -23.58 20.64
C TYR A 117 -20.05 -24.46 21.23
N PRO A 118 -19.76 -25.75 21.50
CA PRO A 118 -20.73 -26.68 22.06
C PRO A 118 -21.26 -26.21 23.43
N VAL A 119 -22.50 -26.55 23.73
CA VAL A 119 -23.12 -26.20 25.02
C VAL A 119 -22.31 -26.84 26.16
N GLY A 120 -21.94 -26.02 27.15
CA GLY A 120 -21.17 -26.47 28.31
C GLY A 120 -19.65 -26.52 28.08
N SER A 121 -19.15 -26.16 26.90
CA SER A 121 -17.70 -26.03 26.68
C SER A 121 -17.13 -24.80 27.39
N SER A 122 -15.84 -24.85 27.74
CA SER A 122 -15.14 -23.68 28.28
C SER A 122 -15.10 -22.52 27.27
N GLN A 123 -14.95 -22.82 25.97
CA GLN A 123 -14.95 -21.80 24.92
C GLN A 123 -16.29 -21.07 24.82
N ARG A 124 -17.41 -21.78 25.04
CA ARG A 124 -18.75 -21.18 25.07
C ARG A 124 -18.89 -20.23 26.26
N ALA A 125 -18.38 -20.62 27.43
CA ALA A 125 -18.39 -19.77 28.62
C ALA A 125 -17.51 -18.53 28.47
N GLU A 126 -16.31 -18.68 27.90
CA GLU A 126 -15.41 -17.56 27.59
C GLU A 126 -16.06 -16.59 26.59
N LEU A 127 -16.72 -17.11 25.56
CA LEU A 127 -17.47 -16.29 24.63
C LEU A 127 -18.63 -15.55 25.30
N GLU A 128 -19.41 -16.20 26.16
CA GLU A 128 -20.47 -15.51 26.92
C GLU A 128 -19.88 -14.40 27.82
N ASN A 129 -18.71 -14.59 28.42
CA ASN A 129 -18.03 -13.55 29.19
C ASN A 129 -17.59 -12.36 28.31
N ASN A 130 -17.12 -12.62 27.09
CA ASN A 130 -16.78 -11.57 26.14
C ASN A 130 -18.03 -10.79 25.73
N VAL A 131 -19.14 -11.47 25.43
CA VAL A 131 -20.45 -10.84 25.14
C VAL A 131 -20.86 -9.92 26.29
N ILE A 132 -20.77 -10.40 27.54
CA ILE A 132 -21.10 -9.60 28.73
C ILE A 132 -20.20 -8.37 28.81
N THR A 133 -18.89 -8.55 28.66
CA THR A 133 -17.91 -7.47 28.81
C THR A 133 -18.11 -6.38 27.76
N GLU A 134 -18.23 -6.75 26.50
CA GLU A 134 -18.48 -5.81 25.39
C GLU A 134 -19.83 -5.11 25.54
N TYR A 135 -20.87 -5.84 25.95
CA TYR A 135 -22.19 -5.23 26.20
C TYR A 135 -22.13 -4.16 27.29
N ILE A 136 -21.44 -4.44 28.40
CA ILE A 136 -21.28 -3.49 29.49
C ILE A 136 -20.47 -2.26 29.05
N GLU A 137 -19.44 -2.45 28.23
CA GLU A 137 -18.63 -1.35 27.71
C GLU A 137 -19.45 -0.43 26.81
N ILE A 138 -20.25 -1.00 25.90
CA ILE A 138 -21.17 -0.25 25.04
C ILE A 138 -22.17 0.54 25.91
N GLU A 139 -22.86 -0.14 26.83
CA GLU A 139 -23.87 0.49 27.69
C GLU A 139 -23.26 1.56 28.62
N ARG A 140 -21.98 1.44 29.02
CA ARG A 140 -21.27 2.48 29.77
C ARG A 140 -20.97 3.71 28.92
N HIS A 141 -20.57 3.50 27.68
CA HIS A 141 -20.35 4.59 26.75
C HIS A 141 -21.65 5.36 26.49
N GLU A 142 -22.72 4.64 26.19
CA GLU A 142 -24.05 5.24 25.97
C GLU A 142 -24.59 5.90 27.25
N CYS A 143 -24.43 5.28 28.42
CA CYS A 143 -24.78 5.91 29.68
C CYS A 143 -24.03 7.24 29.92
N SER A 144 -22.75 7.31 29.55
CA SER A 144 -21.97 8.56 29.67
C SER A 144 -22.55 9.66 28.77
N LEU A 145 -23.01 9.28 27.58
CA LEU A 145 -23.67 10.19 26.65
C LEU A 145 -25.05 10.63 27.16
N ASP A 146 -25.85 9.69 27.66
CA ASP A 146 -27.14 9.94 28.33
C ASP A 146 -27.01 10.94 29.48
N LEU A 147 -26.02 10.74 30.37
CA LEU A 147 -25.76 11.65 31.49
C LEU A 147 -25.33 13.03 31.01
N TRP A 148 -24.52 13.10 29.95
CA TRP A 148 -24.14 14.37 29.36
C TRP A 148 -25.35 15.13 28.84
N TRP A 149 -26.23 14.47 28.08
CA TRP A 149 -27.48 15.09 27.59
C TRP A 149 -28.43 15.48 28.73
N HIS A 150 -28.61 14.62 29.72
CA HIS A 150 -29.44 14.88 30.89
C HIS A 150 -28.95 16.09 31.70
N SER A 151 -27.63 16.34 31.73
CA SER A 151 -27.07 17.54 32.36
C SER A 151 -27.47 18.85 31.66
N GLN A 152 -27.74 18.79 30.35
CA GLN A 152 -28.20 19.93 29.56
C GLN A 152 -29.72 20.10 29.65
N ASP A 153 -30.45 18.98 29.66
CA ASP A 153 -31.89 18.93 29.79
C ASP A 153 -32.30 17.83 30.79
N PRO A 154 -32.62 18.19 32.05
CA PRO A 154 -33.04 17.24 33.07
C PRO A 154 -34.35 16.49 32.76
N THR A 155 -35.07 16.85 31.69
CA THR A 155 -36.27 16.12 31.28
C THR A 155 -35.96 14.87 30.45
N LEU A 156 -34.74 14.77 29.90
CA LEU A 156 -34.29 13.60 29.14
C LEU A 156 -34.08 12.40 30.05
N THR A 157 -34.47 11.21 29.60
CA THR A 157 -34.24 9.95 30.33
C THR A 157 -32.82 9.42 30.12
N THR A 158 -32.35 8.56 31.02
CA THR A 158 -31.05 7.88 30.92
C THR A 158 -31.22 6.36 30.76
N PRO A 159 -31.86 5.92 29.66
CA PRO A 159 -32.26 4.52 29.47
C PRO A 159 -31.09 3.53 29.57
N ASP A 160 -29.89 3.91 29.12
CA ASP A 160 -28.73 3.01 29.08
C ASP A 160 -28.07 2.90 30.45
N CYS A 161 -28.01 4.01 31.20
CA CYS A 161 -27.66 3.98 32.62
C CYS A 161 -28.62 3.12 33.45
N ASP A 162 -29.93 3.20 33.15
CA ASP A 162 -30.93 2.40 33.84
C ASP A 162 -30.76 0.90 33.54
N LYS A 163 -30.31 0.50 32.34
CA LYS A 163 -29.98 -0.89 32.03
C LYS A 163 -28.82 -1.39 32.88
N LEU A 164 -27.71 -0.64 32.95
CA LEU A 164 -26.56 -0.97 33.81
C LEU A 164 -26.96 -1.11 35.28
N LYS A 165 -27.77 -0.17 35.76
CA LYS A 165 -28.28 -0.20 37.14
C LYS A 165 -29.16 -1.41 37.42
N ARG A 166 -30.03 -1.81 36.48
CA ARG A 166 -30.84 -3.04 36.59
C ARG A 166 -30.00 -4.30 36.66
N MET A 167 -28.83 -4.30 36.01
CA MET A 167 -27.85 -5.39 36.10
C MET A 167 -26.98 -5.33 37.36
N GLY A 168 -27.12 -4.29 38.20
CA GLY A 168 -26.31 -4.11 39.41
C GLY A 168 -24.87 -3.65 39.13
N ILE A 169 -24.61 -3.12 37.93
CA ILE A 169 -23.28 -2.69 37.50
C ILE A 169 -23.07 -1.23 37.91
N PRO A 170 -21.96 -0.88 38.56
CA PRO A 170 -21.65 0.50 38.91
C PRO A 170 -21.40 1.34 37.65
N LEU A 171 -21.90 2.58 37.69
CA LEU A 171 -21.78 3.56 36.59
C LEU A 171 -20.44 4.29 36.58
N GLU A 172 -19.66 4.18 37.66
CA GLU A 172 -18.31 4.74 37.77
C GLU A 172 -17.29 3.64 37.44
N GLY A 173 -16.54 3.83 36.35
CA GLY A 173 -15.45 2.97 35.90
C GLY A 173 -14.26 3.81 35.42
#